data_AF-A0A2D4Q395-F1
#
_entry.id   AF-A0A2D4Q395-F1
#
_cell.length_a   1.000
_cell.length_b   1.000
_cell.length_c   1.000
_cell.angle_alpha   90.00
_cell.angle_beta   90.00
_cell.angle_gamma   90.00
#
_symmetry.space_group_name_H-M   'P 1'
#
loop_
_entity.id
_entity.type
_entity.pdbx_description
1 polymer ?
#
loop_
_entity_poly.entity_id
_entity_poly.type
_entity_poly.pdbx_seq_one_letter_code
_entity_poly.pdbx_strand_id
1 'polypeptide(L)'
;ARVCKNDLGGKKILQRKWTSFMKARLVCYIPYYEVLKDVASLDGGNWTSTVFYATFILSAQWRSIEMSAVCRYNMSELRAAFEGTYMEYQDSSRKWFQYTGNVPEPRPGSCITNRARRRGYNSSQDLPNGVLDFIKLHPLMYEKVKPID
;
A
#
# COMPACT_ATOMS: atom_id res chain seq x y z
N ALA A 1 0.45 4.14 3.21
CA ALA A 1 0.48 4.10 1.73
C ALA A 1 1.91 4.37 1.28
N ARG A 2 2.26 4.07 0.02
CA ARG A 2 3.59 4.36 -0.54
C ARG A 2 3.51 4.78 -2.00
N VAL A 3 4.55 5.48 -2.44
CA VAL A 3 4.86 5.84 -3.83
C VAL A 3 6.36 5.66 -4.06
N CYS A 4 6.78 5.55 -5.32
CA CYS A 4 8.18 5.59 -5.69
C CYS A 4 8.65 7.03 -5.84
N LYS A 5 9.81 7.35 -5.26
CA LYS A 5 10.43 8.68 -5.36
C LYS A 5 10.56 9.19 -6.79
N ASN A 6 10.91 8.32 -7.73
CA ASN A 6 11.19 8.69 -9.14
C ASN A 6 10.00 8.43 -10.08
N ASP A 7 8.78 8.36 -9.55
CA ASP A 7 7.57 8.21 -10.37
C ASP A 7 7.22 9.56 -11.03
N LEU A 8 7.11 9.55 -12.36
CA LEU A 8 6.86 10.73 -13.18
C LEU A 8 5.40 10.78 -13.68
N GLY A 9 4.58 9.80 -13.30
CA GLY A 9 3.32 9.50 -13.95
C GLY A 9 3.49 8.70 -15.24
N GLY A 10 2.36 8.37 -15.87
CA GLY A 10 2.33 7.65 -17.13
C GLY A 10 2.27 8.58 -18.34
N LYS A 11 2.64 8.06 -19.53
CA LYS A 11 2.74 8.85 -20.76
C LYS A 11 1.37 9.24 -21.34
N LYS A 12 0.41 8.31 -21.33
CA LYS A 12 -0.96 8.50 -21.87
C LYS A 12 -2.01 8.38 -20.77
N ILE A 13 -1.88 7.34 -19.94
CA ILE A 13 -2.74 7.05 -18.80
C ILE A 13 -2.02 7.54 -17.54
N LEU A 14 -2.74 8.07 -16.55
CA LEU A 14 -2.14 8.65 -15.32
C LEU A 14 -1.08 9.74 -15.59
N GLN A 15 -1.32 10.60 -16.58
CA GLN A 15 -0.45 11.75 -16.82
C GLN A 15 -0.37 12.65 -15.59
N ARG A 16 0.86 12.90 -15.11
CA ARG A 16 1.14 13.68 -13.89
C ARG A 16 0.44 13.15 -12.63
N LYS A 17 0.11 11.85 -12.60
CA LYS A 17 -0.49 11.14 -11.47
C LYS A 17 0.36 9.91 -11.15
N TRP A 18 0.47 9.55 -9.87
CA TRP A 18 1.26 8.41 -9.44
C TRP A 18 0.86 7.11 -10.15
N THR A 19 1.82 6.43 -10.77
CA THR A 19 1.67 5.04 -11.28
C THR A 19 2.07 4.01 -10.22
N SER A 20 2.68 4.47 -9.12
CA SER A 20 3.24 3.65 -8.04
C SER A 20 2.48 3.73 -6.71
N PHE A 21 1.37 4.48 -6.67
CA PHE A 21 0.56 4.64 -5.47
C PHE A 21 -0.16 3.33 -5.11
N MET A 22 0.13 2.84 -3.90
CA MET A 22 -0.58 1.72 -3.29
C MET A 22 -0.83 2.01 -1.81
N LYS A 23 -1.94 1.51 -1.27
CA LYS A 23 -2.26 1.56 0.15
C LYS A 23 -2.69 0.18 0.66
N ALA A 24 -2.30 -0.14 1.88
CA ALA A 24 -2.73 -1.33 2.60
C ALA A 24 -3.36 -0.89 3.93
N ARG A 25 -4.24 -1.72 4.48
CA ARG A 25 -4.85 -1.44 5.79
C ARG A 25 -3.85 -1.74 6.89
N LEU A 26 -3.56 -0.76 7.75
CA LEU A 26 -2.91 -1.02 9.03
C LEU A 26 -3.94 -1.59 9.99
N VAL A 27 -3.60 -2.69 10.67
CA VAL A 27 -4.39 -3.20 11.79
C VAL A 27 -3.59 -3.03 13.08
N CYS A 28 -4.27 -2.71 14.17
CA CYS A 28 -3.75 -2.86 15.52
C CYS A 28 -4.56 -4.02 16.13
N TYR A 29 -3.92 -5.07 16.67
CA TYR A 29 -4.59 -6.34 17.05
C TYR A 29 -5.73 -6.17 18.05
N ILE A 30 -5.85 -5.00 18.66
CA ILE A 30 -6.89 -4.65 19.61
C ILE A 30 -8.17 -4.27 18.85
N PRO A 31 -9.30 -5.00 19.05
CA PRO A 31 -10.55 -4.71 18.38
C PRO A 31 -10.99 -3.25 18.54
N TYR A 32 -11.61 -2.71 17.50
CA TYR A 32 -12.18 -1.35 17.47
C TYR A 32 -11.19 -0.18 17.45
N TYR A 33 -9.86 -0.40 17.53
CA TYR A 33 -8.85 0.65 17.36
C TYR A 33 -8.60 0.91 15.86
N GLU A 34 -9.49 1.69 15.25
CA GLU A 34 -9.50 1.92 13.80
C GLU A 34 -9.05 3.32 13.37
N VAL A 35 -8.96 4.27 14.30
CA VAL A 35 -8.64 5.66 13.97
C VAL A 35 -7.18 5.93 14.27
N LEU A 36 -6.36 6.00 13.23
CA LEU A 36 -4.96 6.40 13.30
C LEU A 36 -4.85 7.87 13.76
N LYS A 37 -3.99 8.14 14.75
CA LYS A 37 -3.74 9.48 15.28
C LYS A 37 -2.37 10.01 14.91
N ASP A 38 -1.32 9.22 15.11
CA ASP A 38 0.04 9.62 14.81
C ASP A 38 0.90 8.42 14.39
N VAL A 39 2.00 8.70 13.68
CA VAL A 39 3.00 7.72 13.24
C VAL A 39 4.40 8.29 13.43
N ALA A 40 5.24 7.55 14.14
CA ALA A 40 6.66 7.83 14.29
C ALA A 40 7.49 6.69 13.68
N SER A 41 8.60 7.02 13.02
CA SER A 41 9.56 6.05 12.52
C SER A 41 10.84 6.08 13.36
N LEU A 42 11.32 4.90 13.75
CA LEU A 42 12.62 4.70 14.39
C LEU A 42 13.58 4.07 13.37
N ASP A 43 14.68 4.75 13.08
CA ASP A 43 15.74 4.24 12.21
C ASP A 43 16.59 3.21 12.95
N GLY A 44 16.66 1.99 12.40
CA GLY A 44 17.49 0.91 12.93
C GLY A 44 18.92 0.89 12.35
N GLY A 45 19.32 1.94 11.62
CA GLY A 45 20.62 2.08 10.96
C GLY A 45 20.60 1.66 9.48
N ASN A 46 19.52 1.02 9.02
CA ASN A 46 19.24 0.83 7.60
C ASN A 46 17.73 0.81 7.33
N TRP A 47 17.33 1.01 6.08
CA TRP A 47 15.90 1.10 5.74
C TRP A 47 15.12 -0.20 6.01
N THR A 48 15.77 -1.37 5.96
CA THR A 48 15.15 -2.67 6.26
C THR A 48 14.82 -2.87 7.74
N SER A 49 15.57 -2.20 8.62
CA SER A 49 15.42 -2.28 10.08
C SER A 49 14.59 -1.13 10.64
N THR A 50 14.13 -0.20 9.79
CA THR A 50 13.21 0.86 10.20
C THR A 50 11.93 0.26 10.78
N VAL A 51 11.57 0.74 11.97
CA VAL A 51 10.36 0.36 12.69
C VAL A 51 9.40 1.55 12.72
N PHE A 52 8.11 1.29 12.53
CA PHE A 52 7.06 2.30 12.63
C PHE A 52 6.23 2.04 13.87
N TYR A 53 6.04 3.07 14.69
CA TYR A 53 5.08 3.09 15.78
C TYR A 53 3.89 3.93 15.35
N ALA A 54 2.68 3.43 15.59
CA ALA A 54 1.47 4.16 15.28
C ALA A 54 0.52 4.16 16.48
N THR A 55 -0.07 5.31 16.75
CA THR A 55 -1.07 5.49 17.81
C THR A 55 -2.45 5.42 17.20
N PHE A 56 -3.34 4.66 17.84
CA PHE A 56 -4.73 4.51 17.44
C PHE A 56 -5.64 4.85 18.61
N ILE A 57 -6.83 5.36 18.30
CA ILE A 57 -7.94 5.44 19.25
C ILE A 57 -9.08 4.55 18.79
N LEU A 58 -10.02 4.33 19.71
CA LEU A 58 -11.27 3.64 19.42
C LEU A 58 -12.08 4.30 18.29
N SER A 59 -12.79 3.46 17.54
CA SER A 59 -13.73 3.87 16.50
C SER A 59 -14.84 4.75 17.08
N ALA A 60 -15.47 5.57 16.22
CA ALA A 60 -16.44 6.59 16.61
C ALA A 60 -17.63 6.04 17.42
N GLN A 61 -17.96 4.76 17.25
CA GLN A 61 -19.01 4.05 17.99
C GLN A 61 -18.70 3.88 19.50
N TRP A 62 -17.45 4.05 19.93
CA TRP A 62 -17.00 3.93 21.32
C TRP A 62 -16.47 5.26 21.89
N ARG A 63 -16.91 6.41 21.33
CA ARG A 63 -16.43 7.77 21.70
C ARG A 63 -16.52 8.11 23.19
N SER A 64 -17.40 7.47 23.94
CA SER A 64 -17.54 7.69 25.40
C SER A 64 -16.39 7.09 26.22
N ILE A 65 -15.51 6.31 25.60
CA ILE A 65 -14.36 5.68 26.24
C ILE A 65 -13.09 6.19 25.59
N GLU A 66 -12.28 6.92 26.35
CA GLU A 66 -10.98 7.41 25.90
C GLU A 66 -9.91 6.36 26.15
N MET A 67 -9.66 5.51 25.14
CA MET A 67 -8.52 4.60 25.15
C MET A 67 -7.68 4.77 23.90
N SER A 68 -6.37 4.61 24.08
CA SER A 68 -5.36 4.65 23.02
C SER A 68 -4.59 3.35 22.98
N ALA A 69 -4.15 2.97 21.78
CA ALA A 69 -3.27 1.83 21.56
C ALA A 69 -2.03 2.29 20.79
N VAL A 70 -0.88 1.70 21.10
CA VAL A 70 0.36 1.87 20.34
C VAL A 70 0.68 0.53 19.70
N CYS A 71 0.79 0.52 18.37
CA CYS A 71 1.15 -0.67 17.61
C CYS A 71 2.45 -0.45 16.86
N ARG A 72 3.29 -1.49 16.82
CA ARG A 72 4.62 -1.48 16.20
C ARG A 72 4.59 -2.28 14.90
N TYR A 73 5.23 -1.79 13.84
CA TYR A 73 5.27 -2.42 12.52
C TYR A 73 6.70 -2.38 11.97
N ASN A 74 7.24 -3.53 11.55
CA ASN A 74 8.53 -3.54 10.86
C ASN A 74 8.34 -3.40 9.35
N MET A 75 9.40 -2.95 8.68
CA MET A 75 9.43 -2.80 7.23
C MET A 75 9.12 -4.11 6.48
N SER A 76 9.41 -5.29 7.04
CA SER A 76 9.08 -6.59 6.44
C SER A 76 7.57 -6.80 6.25
N GLU A 77 6.77 -6.51 7.28
CA GLU A 77 5.30 -6.64 7.23
C GLU A 77 4.68 -5.63 6.25
N LEU A 78 5.21 -4.41 6.23
CA LEU A 78 4.81 -3.39 5.27
C LEU A 78 5.08 -3.87 3.83
N ARG A 79 6.27 -4.42 3.56
CA ARG A 79 6.63 -4.93 2.24
C ARG A 79 5.78 -6.11 1.83
N ALA A 80 5.58 -7.09 2.72
CA ALA A 80 4.75 -8.26 2.46
C ALA A 80 3.34 -7.85 2.00
N ALA A 81 2.74 -6.85 2.65
CA ALA A 81 1.42 -6.35 2.24
C ALA A 81 1.42 -5.69 0.84
N PHE A 82 2.45 -4.91 0.48
CA PHE A 82 2.55 -4.29 -0.85
C PHE A 82 2.97 -5.26 -1.96
N GLU A 83 3.61 -6.38 -1.60
CA GLU A 83 3.99 -7.46 -2.51
C GLU A 83 2.87 -8.51 -2.68
N GLY A 84 1.78 -8.41 -1.90
CA GLY A 84 0.65 -9.34 -1.89
C GLY A 84 -0.38 -9.19 -3.03
N THR A 85 -1.63 -9.55 -2.77
CA THR A 85 -2.74 -9.46 -3.73
C THR A 85 -3.46 -8.11 -3.64
N TYR A 86 -4.09 -7.70 -4.74
CA TYR A 86 -4.83 -6.45 -4.79
C TYR A 86 -6.27 -6.66 -4.32
N MET A 87 -6.92 -5.60 -3.90
CA MET A 87 -8.37 -5.55 -3.72
C MET A 87 -9.03 -5.06 -5.00
N GLU A 88 -10.17 -5.65 -5.34
CA GLU A 88 -11.03 -5.24 -6.46
C GLU A 88 -12.42 -4.89 -5.91
N TYR A 89 -12.97 -3.78 -6.39
CA TYR A 89 -14.35 -3.41 -6.12
C TYR A 89 -15.25 -4.07 -7.17
N GLN A 90 -16.16 -4.93 -6.71
CA GLN A 90 -17.15 -5.55 -7.59
C GLN A 90 -18.45 -4.75 -7.58
N ASP A 91 -18.77 -4.13 -8.71
CA ASP A 91 -19.97 -3.29 -8.85
C ASP A 91 -21.28 -4.06 -8.60
N SER A 92 -21.33 -5.33 -9.03
CA SER A 92 -22.52 -6.19 -8.90
C SER A 92 -22.93 -6.43 -7.45
N SER A 93 -21.95 -6.62 -6.56
CA SER A 93 -22.17 -6.87 -5.13
C SER A 93 -21.91 -5.64 -4.26
N ARG A 94 -21.45 -4.53 -4.86
CA ARG A 94 -21.04 -3.28 -4.21
C ARG A 94 -20.08 -3.49 -3.03
N LYS A 95 -19.16 -4.45 -3.19
CA LYS A 95 -18.24 -4.89 -2.14
C LYS A 95 -16.84 -5.04 -2.69
N TRP A 96 -15.86 -4.91 -1.80
CA TRP A 96 -14.46 -5.15 -2.10
C TRP A 96 -14.08 -6.61 -1.83
N PHE A 97 -13.34 -7.22 -2.74
CA PHE A 97 -12.85 -8.60 -2.63
C PHE A 97 -11.37 -8.69 -2.99
N GLN A 98 -10.77 -9.82 -2.64
CA GLN A 98 -9.45 -10.18 -3.13
C GLN A 98 -9.49 -10.35 -4.65
N TYR A 99 -8.60 -9.67 -5.35
CA TYR A 99 -8.39 -9.89 -6.78
C TYR A 99 -7.66 -11.22 -6.99
N THR A 100 -8.29 -12.13 -7.74
CA THR A 100 -7.76 -13.47 -8.03
C THR A 100 -7.40 -13.67 -9.51
N GLY A 101 -7.53 -12.63 -10.32
CA GLY A 101 -7.20 -12.67 -11.75
C GLY A 101 -5.70 -12.51 -12.04
N ASN A 102 -5.38 -12.35 -13.32
CA ASN A 102 -4.00 -12.18 -13.78
C ASN A 102 -3.49 -10.76 -13.51
N VAL A 103 -2.42 -10.65 -12.73
CA VAL A 103 -1.72 -9.37 -12.51
C VAL A 103 -0.80 -9.10 -13.72
N PRO A 104 -0.91 -7.93 -14.39
CA PRO A 104 -0.09 -7.63 -15.57
C PRO A 104 1.38 -7.38 -15.20
N GLU A 105 2.27 -7.53 -16.18
CA GLU A 105 3.71 -7.31 -16.02
C GLU A 105 4.18 -6.03 -16.76
N PRO A 106 5.10 -5.24 -16.16
CA PRO A 106 5.66 -5.38 -14.81
C PRO A 106 4.60 -5.11 -13.73
N ARG A 107 4.74 -5.77 -12.57
CA ARG A 107 3.78 -5.68 -11.46
C ARG A 107 3.32 -4.23 -11.17
N PRO A 108 2.01 -3.93 -11.24
CA PRO A 108 1.48 -2.58 -11.05
C PRO A 108 1.85 -1.99 -9.69
N GLY A 109 2.14 -0.68 -9.63
CA GLY A 109 2.53 -0.02 -8.39
C GLY A 109 4.02 -0.16 -8.01
N SER A 110 4.77 -1.04 -8.69
CA SER A 110 6.19 -1.29 -8.41
C SER A 110 7.10 -0.16 -8.90
N CYS A 111 8.24 0.02 -8.22
CA CYS A 111 9.25 0.98 -8.67
C CYS A 111 10.02 0.47 -9.88
N ILE A 112 10.49 1.40 -10.72
CA ILE A 112 11.38 1.08 -11.83
C ILE A 112 12.76 0.71 -11.30
N THR A 113 13.01 -0.60 -11.22
CA THR A 113 14.28 -1.20 -10.78
C THR A 113 15.21 -1.46 -11.97
N ASN A 114 16.46 -1.83 -11.71
CA ASN A 114 17.40 -2.26 -12.75
C ASN A 114 16.87 -3.46 -13.56
N ARG A 115 16.07 -4.35 -12.95
CA ARG A 115 15.41 -5.44 -13.65
C ARG A 115 14.37 -4.93 -14.65
N ALA A 116 13.59 -3.92 -14.28
CA ALA A 116 12.61 -3.29 -15.18
C ALA A 116 13.31 -2.57 -16.36
N ARG A 117 14.42 -1.87 -16.09
CA ARG A 117 15.23 -1.20 -17.14
C ARG A 117 15.78 -2.17 -18.17
N ARG A 118 16.27 -3.34 -17.75
CA ARG A 118 16.72 -4.41 -18.67
C ARG A 118 15.60 -4.95 -19.57
N ARG A 119 14.34 -4.78 -19.19
CA ARG A 119 13.15 -5.13 -19.98
C ARG A 119 12.62 -3.95 -20.82
N GLY A 120 13.34 -2.83 -20.88
CA GLY A 120 12.99 -1.65 -21.66
C GLY A 120 12.18 -0.58 -20.91
N TYR A 121 11.85 -0.79 -19.64
CA TYR A 121 11.10 0.19 -18.83
C TYR A 121 12.08 1.11 -18.09
N ASN A 122 12.46 2.24 -18.71
CA ASN A 122 13.43 3.17 -18.15
C ASN A 122 12.82 4.13 -17.12
N SER A 123 11.54 4.43 -17.26
CA SER A 123 10.74 5.30 -16.39
C SER A 123 9.29 4.81 -16.26
N SER A 124 8.50 5.44 -15.37
CA SER A 124 7.06 5.18 -15.25
C SER A 124 6.28 5.50 -16.54
N GLN A 125 6.82 6.35 -17.41
CA GLN A 125 6.20 6.72 -18.69
C GLN A 125 6.31 5.61 -19.74
N ASP A 126 7.21 4.65 -19.55
CA ASP A 126 7.39 3.50 -20.45
C ASP A 126 6.48 2.32 -20.09
N LEU A 127 5.70 2.44 -19.01
CA LEU A 127 4.82 1.36 -18.55
C LEU A 127 3.69 1.08 -19.55
N PRO A 128 3.34 -0.21 -19.79
CA PRO A 128 2.23 -0.57 -20.66
C PRO A 128 0.88 -0.04 -20.15
N ASN A 129 -0.04 0.29 -21.06
CA ASN A 129 -1.37 0.78 -20.71
C ASN A 129 -2.11 -0.16 -19.75
N GLY A 130 -2.05 -1.49 -19.98
CA GLY A 130 -2.70 -2.47 -19.10
C GLY A 130 -2.21 -2.43 -17.64
N VAL A 131 -0.94 -2.09 -17.41
CA VAL A 131 -0.38 -1.89 -16.05
C VAL A 131 -0.95 -0.62 -15.41
N LEU A 132 -1.06 0.46 -16.19
CA LEU A 132 -1.56 1.76 -15.73
C LEU A 132 -3.08 1.75 -15.47
N ASP A 133 -3.85 1.08 -16.33
CA ASP A 133 -5.28 0.87 -16.12
C ASP A 133 -5.54 -0.01 -14.89
N PHE A 134 -4.74 -1.06 -14.70
CA PHE A 134 -4.84 -1.92 -13.53
C PHE A 134 -4.63 -1.14 -12.24
N ILE A 135 -3.50 -0.43 -12.07
CA ILE A 135 -3.20 0.26 -10.80
C ILE A 135 -4.17 1.41 -10.50
N LYS A 136 -4.71 2.04 -11.55
CA LYS A 136 -5.75 3.07 -11.43
C LYS A 136 -6.99 2.54 -10.72
N LEU A 137 -7.37 1.29 -10.98
CA LEU A 137 -8.56 0.65 -10.41
C LEU A 137 -8.26 -0.18 -9.16
N HIS A 138 -7.01 -0.60 -8.96
CA HIS A 138 -6.58 -1.47 -7.87
C HIS A 138 -5.52 -0.83 -6.94
N PRO A 139 -5.74 0.36 -6.35
CA PRO A 139 -4.75 0.99 -5.48
C PRO A 139 -4.70 0.40 -4.06
N LEU A 140 -5.67 -0.44 -3.68
CA LEU A 140 -5.80 -1.02 -2.35
C LEU A 140 -5.27 -2.46 -2.35
N MET A 141 -4.45 -2.82 -1.36
CA MET A 141 -3.98 -4.19 -1.13
C MET A 141 -4.98 -5.00 -0.30
N TYR A 142 -5.06 -6.31 -0.54
CA TYR A 142 -5.90 -7.24 0.23
C TYR A 142 -5.27 -7.54 1.59
N GLU A 143 -3.97 -7.81 1.60
CA GLU A 143 -3.23 -8.09 2.81
C GLU A 143 -3.17 -6.85 3.70
N LYS A 144 -3.43 -7.08 4.97
CA LYS A 144 -3.35 -6.06 6.01
C LYS A 144 -1.93 -6.08 6.57
N VAL A 145 -1.41 -4.89 6.87
CA VAL A 145 -0.15 -4.75 7.59
C VAL A 145 -0.42 -5.03 9.06
N LYS A 146 0.12 -6.15 9.55
CA LYS A 146 -0.06 -6.59 10.93
C LYS A 146 1.03 -6.00 11.83
N PRO A 147 0.70 -5.64 13.08
CA PRO A 147 1.71 -5.20 14.01
C PRO A 147 2.51 -6.42 14.51
N ILE A 148 3.65 -6.13 15.12
CA ILE A 148 4.56 -7.10 15.67
C ILE A 148 4.57 -6.87 17.17
N ASP A 149 4.34 -7.95 17.91
CA ASP A 149 3.95 -8.04 19.33
C ASP A 149 2.43 -8.08 19.55
#